data_AF-A0A7J3BEM5-F1
#
_entry.id   AF-A0A7J3BEM5-F1
#
_cell.length_a   1.000
_cell.length_b   1.000
_cell.length_c   1.000
_cell.angle_alpha   90.00
_cell.angle_beta   90.00
_cell.angle_gamma   90.00
#
_symmetry.space_group_name_H-M   'P 1'
#
loop_
_entity.id
_entity.type
_entity.pdbx_description
1 polymer ?
#
loop_
_entity_poly.entity_id
_entity_poly.type
_entity_poly.pdbx_seq_one_letter_code
_entity_poly.pdbx_strand_id
1 'polypeptide(L)' 'MSDPQAQSSRRKRRARDLGIPFEGTPGRLNAITDVEGIEVGHTTLISGE' A
#
# COMPACT_ATOMS: atom_id res chain seq x y z
N MET A 1 -2.32 -29.28 0.48
CA MET A 1 -2.30 -28.27 1.56
C MET A 1 -1.45 -27.12 1.04
N SER A 2 -2.13 -26.06 0.60
CA SER A 2 -1.56 -24.89 -0.05
C SER A 2 -0.81 -24.02 0.97
N ASP A 3 0.38 -23.57 0.60
CA ASP A 3 1.23 -22.66 1.39
C ASP A 3 0.46 -21.40 1.85
N PRO A 4 0.48 -21.04 3.15
CA PRO A 4 -0.13 -19.79 3.65
C PRO A 4 0.82 -18.58 3.57
N GLN A 5 1.91 -18.63 2.81
CA GLN A 5 2.85 -17.50 2.71
C GLN A 5 2.95 -16.86 1.32
N ALA A 6 3.00 -15.53 1.40
CA ALA A 6 3.60 -14.59 0.45
C ALA A 6 2.69 -13.94 -0.60
N GLN A 7 1.76 -13.07 -0.17
CA GLN A 7 1.61 -11.80 -0.90
C GLN A 7 2.80 -10.88 -0.57
N SER A 8 4.00 -11.31 -0.97
CA SER A 8 5.14 -10.40 -1.06
C SER A 8 4.95 -9.48 -2.28
N SER A 9 4.93 -8.18 -2.00
CA SER A 9 5.55 -7.14 -2.82
C SER A 9 5.27 -7.00 -4.32
N ARG A 10 4.19 -7.55 -4.90
CA ARG A 10 3.71 -6.94 -6.16
C ARG A 10 3.15 -5.57 -5.77
N ARG A 11 3.91 -4.49 -6.00
CA ARG A 11 3.40 -3.11 -5.85
C ARG A 11 2.07 -3.06 -6.59
N LYS A 12 0.95 -3.12 -5.86
CA LYS A 12 -0.37 -2.97 -6.44
C LYS A 12 -0.37 -1.58 -7.08
N ARG A 13 -0.76 -1.52 -8.36
CA ARG A 13 -0.83 -0.25 -9.09
C ARG A 13 -1.70 0.72 -8.29
N ARG A 14 -1.20 1.92 -8.06
CA ARG A 14 -1.97 3.00 -7.44
C ARG A 14 -2.82 3.69 -8.50
N ALA A 15 -3.82 4.44 -8.07
CA ALA A 15 -4.74 5.14 -8.98
C ALA A 15 -4.02 6.06 -9.98
N ARG A 16 -2.96 6.76 -9.55
CA ARG A 16 -2.14 7.61 -10.42
C ARG A 16 -1.38 6.81 -11.49
N ASP A 17 -0.94 5.59 -11.19
CA ASP A 17 -0.28 4.68 -12.16
C ASP A 17 -1.25 4.18 -13.24
N LEU A 18 -2.57 4.34 -13.01
CA LEU A 18 -3.64 3.99 -13.93
C LEU A 18 -4.14 5.18 -14.74
N GLY A 19 -3.55 6.38 -14.58
CA GLY A 19 -3.95 7.59 -15.30
C GLY A 19 -5.19 8.28 -14.74
N ILE A 20 -5.62 7.94 -13.51
CA ILE A 20 -6.75 8.61 -12.86
C ILE A 20 -6.32 10.04 -12.49
N PRO A 21 -7.06 11.08 -12.92
CA PRO A 21 -6.71 12.47 -12.62
C PRO A 21 -6.98 12.80 -11.16
N PHE A 22 -6.06 13.56 -10.56
CA PHE A 22 -6.19 14.11 -9.21
C PHE A 22 -5.57 15.51 -9.19
N GLU A 23 -6.14 16.39 -8.39
CA GLU A 23 -5.57 17.71 -8.13
C GLU A 23 -4.35 17.62 -7.19
N GLY A 24 -3.49 18.64 -7.27
CA GLY A 24 -2.31 18.79 -6.42
C GLY A 24 -1.14 17.84 -6.72
N THR A 25 -0.01 18.12 -6.08
CA THR A 25 1.22 17.32 -6.17
C THR A 25 1.39 16.52 -4.87
N PRO A 26 1.42 15.18 -4.94
CA PRO A 26 1.61 14.37 -3.75
C PRO A 26 3.05 14.50 -3.21
N GLY A 27 3.24 14.13 -1.95
CA GLY A 27 4.57 13.93 -1.37
C GLY A 27 5.34 12.78 -2.03
N ARG A 28 6.60 12.59 -1.62
CA ARG A 28 7.54 11.64 -2.26
C ARG A 28 7.01 10.20 -2.26
N LEU A 29 6.40 9.77 -1.16
CA LEU A 29 5.84 8.44 -0.99
C LEU A 29 4.36 8.39 -1.40
N ASN A 30 3.73 9.55 -1.58
CA ASN A 30 2.29 9.70 -1.78
C ASN A 30 1.53 8.89 -0.72
N ALA A 31 1.92 9.10 0.54
CA ALA A 31 1.46 8.36 1.71
C ALA A 31 1.53 9.24 2.97
N ILE A 32 0.87 8.84 4.05
CA ILE A 32 0.84 9.62 5.30
C ILE A 32 2.23 9.78 5.94
N THR A 33 3.12 8.81 5.74
CA THR A 33 4.50 8.80 6.23
C THR A 33 5.41 9.79 5.50
N ASP A 34 4.89 10.58 4.55
CA ASP A 34 5.63 11.71 3.98
C ASP A 34 5.93 12.80 5.04
N VAL A 35 5.23 12.78 6.17
CA VAL A 35 5.51 13.64 7.32
C VAL A 35 6.51 12.96 8.25
N GLU A 36 7.60 13.67 8.57
CA GLU A 36 8.66 13.19 9.46
C GLU A 36 8.11 12.80 10.84
N GLY A 37 8.58 11.67 11.36
CA GLY A 37 8.15 11.13 12.66
C GLY A 37 6.85 10.32 12.64
N ILE A 38 6.18 10.16 11.49
CA ILE A 38 4.99 9.30 11.36
C ILE A 38 5.37 7.87 10.98
N GLU A 39 4.87 6.91 11.77
CA GLU A 39 4.99 5.47 11.52
C GLU A 39 3.62 4.82 11.26
N VAL A 40 3.60 3.73 10.49
CA VAL A 40 2.38 2.95 10.17
C VAL A 40 2.67 1.46 10.30
N GLY A 41 1.84 0.74 11.06
CA GLY A 41 1.88 -0.71 11.19
C GLY A 41 0.57 -1.37 10.75
N HIS A 42 0.66 -2.57 10.18
CA HIS A 42 -0.50 -3.39 9.85
C HIS A 42 -0.42 -4.73 10.58
N THR A 43 -1.52 -5.13 11.20
CA THR A 43 -1.76 -6.52 11.58
C THR A 43 -2.96 -7.00 10.79
N THR A 44 -2.76 -8.02 9.96
CA THR A 44 -3.80 -8.56 9.11
C THR A 44 -3.96 -10.04 9.43
N LEU A 45 -5.13 -10.40 9.96
CA LEU A 45 -5.49 -11.77 10.27
C LEU A 45 -6.52 -12.23 9.23
N ILE A 46 -6.17 -13.24 8.45
CA ILE A 46 -7.03 -13.83 7.42
C ILE A 46 -7.25 -15.29 7.77
N SER A 47 -8.51 -15.73 7.80
CA SER A 47 -8.90 -17.10 8.13
C SER A 47 -10.16 -17.51 7.35
N GLY A 48 -10.23 -18.78 6.95
CA GLY A 48 -11.26 -19.35 6.08
C GLY A 48 -10.61 -20.25 5.02
N GLU A 49 -11.41 -21.04 4.28
CA GLU A 49 -10.97 -21.74 3.06
C GLU A 49 -11.20 -20.89 1.82
#